data_AF-A0A842QXC1-F1
#
_entry.id   AF-A0A842QXC1-F1
#
_cell.length_a   1.000
_cell.length_b   1.000
_cell.length_c   1.000
_cell.angle_alpha   90.00
_cell.angle_beta   90.00
_cell.angle_gamma   90.00
#
_symmetry.space_group_name_H-M   'P 1'
#
loop_
_entity.id
_entity.type
_entity.pdbx_description
1 polymer ?
#
loop_
_entity_poly.entity_id
_entity_poly.type
_entity_poly.pdbx_seq_one_letter_code
_entity_poly.pdbx_strand_id
1 'polypeptide(L)'
;MAEKGLPVVLEGKRINLRVFRRFFYPIQIKHMGEKFIVYSDTRREREINYRRPEDYDLDNPFNRIKLIRLARAMNCLKQSQEKENEYRITLCTNKELYYPQAETIRYIPFDPRRLDPLKERIEEGRRKIEWGQKFIPRR
;
A
#
# COMPACT_ATOMS: atom_id res chain seq x y z
N MET A 1 25.16 9.11 14.82
CA MET A 1 23.73 9.11 14.46
C MET A 1 23.56 8.14 13.29
N ALA A 2 22.73 7.11 13.40
CA ALA A 2 22.55 6.17 12.29
C ALA A 2 21.91 6.90 11.10
N GLU A 3 22.54 6.86 9.93
CA GLU A 3 21.97 7.40 8.71
C GLU A 3 20.58 6.79 8.48
N LYS A 4 19.56 7.64 8.32
CA LYS A 4 18.19 7.20 8.05
C LYS A 4 18.05 6.92 6.55
N GLY A 5 17.72 5.67 6.21
CA GLY A 5 17.46 5.23 4.83
C GLY A 5 18.27 3.99 4.44
N LEU A 6 17.96 3.44 3.27
CA LEU A 6 18.63 2.29 2.69
C LEU A 6 19.57 2.75 1.57
N PRO A 7 20.88 2.45 1.64
CA PRO A 7 21.76 2.67 0.50
C PRO A 7 21.42 1.66 -0.60
N VAL A 8 21.09 2.16 -1.79
CA VAL A 8 20.77 1.33 -2.96
C VAL A 8 21.51 1.85 -4.18
N VAL A 9 21.92 0.94 -5.07
CA VAL A 9 22.45 1.31 -6.40
C VAL A 9 21.32 1.27 -7.41
N LEU A 10 21.03 2.41 -8.02
CA LEU A 10 20.06 2.56 -9.10
C LEU A 10 20.77 3.15 -10.32
N GLU A 11 20.76 2.44 -11.45
CA GLU A 11 21.36 2.90 -12.71
C GLU A 11 22.84 3.34 -12.57
N GLY A 12 23.61 2.59 -11.78
CA GLY A 12 25.02 2.89 -11.54
C GLY A 12 25.29 4.02 -10.54
N LYS A 13 24.25 4.66 -10.00
CA LYS A 13 24.37 5.71 -8.97
C LYS A 13 23.98 5.17 -7.60
N ARG A 14 24.74 5.54 -6.56
CA ARG A 14 24.39 5.27 -5.17
C ARG A 14 23.39 6.31 -4.70
N ILE A 15 22.24 5.86 -4.21
CA ILE A 15 21.18 6.69 -3.65
C ILE A 15 20.84 6.23 -2.24
N ASN A 16 20.32 7.15 -1.43
CA ASN A 16 19.72 6.86 -0.14
C ASN A 16 18.19 6.79 -0.29
N LEU A 17 17.61 5.62 -0.08
CA LEU A 17 16.17 5.39 -0.20
C LEU A 17 15.49 5.46 1.17
N ARG A 18 14.56 6.40 1.32
CA ARG A 18 13.68 6.51 2.48
C ARG A 18 12.31 5.96 2.14
N VAL A 19 11.92 4.91 2.83
CA VAL A 19 10.64 4.26 2.64
C VAL A 19 9.69 4.64 3.77
N PHE A 20 8.49 5.05 3.42
CA PHE A 20 7.42 5.44 4.33
C PHE A 20 6.25 4.49 4.17
N ARG A 21 5.52 4.22 5.25
CA ARG A 21 4.25 3.49 5.26
C ARG A 21 3.10 4.47 5.43
N ARG A 22 2.16 4.49 4.48
CA ARG A 22 0.88 5.19 4.58
C ARG A 22 -0.10 4.34 5.38
N PHE A 23 -0.75 4.84 6.42
CA PHE A 23 -1.67 4.02 7.21
C PHE A 23 -3.12 4.16 6.76
N PHE A 24 -3.83 3.02 6.75
CA PHE A 24 -5.25 2.97 6.50
C PHE A 24 -6.00 2.48 7.74
N TYR A 25 -7.18 3.03 7.95
CA TYR A 25 -8.06 2.62 9.04
C TYR A 25 -9.13 1.65 8.50
N PRO A 26 -9.23 0.41 9.04
CA PRO A 26 -10.28 -0.52 8.63
C PRO A 26 -11.63 -0.10 9.20
N ILE A 27 -12.62 0.11 8.34
CA ILE A 27 -14.01 0.38 8.69
C ILE A 27 -14.81 -0.89 8.46
N GLN A 28 -15.41 -1.42 9.52
CA GLN A 28 -16.32 -2.55 9.43
C GLN A 28 -17.73 -2.08 9.09
N ILE A 29 -18.33 -2.67 8.07
CA ILE A 29 -19.66 -2.33 7.57
C ILE A 29 -20.52 -3.58 7.61
N LYS A 30 -21.77 -3.42 8.06
CA LYS A 30 -22.79 -4.47 8.06
C LYS A 30 -23.82 -4.17 6.97
N HIS A 31 -24.11 -5.14 6.11
CA HIS A 31 -25.15 -5.06 5.07
C HIS A 31 -25.84 -6.41 4.94
N MET A 32 -27.18 -6.43 4.99
CA MET A 32 -27.99 -7.67 4.87
C MET A 32 -27.55 -8.83 5.79
N GLY A 33 -27.09 -8.50 7.01
CA GLY A 33 -26.60 -9.49 7.98
C GLY A 33 -25.12 -9.85 7.83
N GLU A 34 -24.51 -9.61 6.68
CA GLU A 34 -23.10 -9.86 6.40
C GLU A 34 -22.21 -8.67 6.80
N LYS A 35 -20.94 -8.97 7.10
CA LYS A 35 -19.93 -8.00 7.52
C LYS A 35 -18.80 -7.95 6.51
N PHE A 36 -18.39 -6.76 6.09
CA PHE A 36 -17.21 -6.54 5.25
C PHE A 36 -16.38 -5.35 5.74
N ILE A 37 -15.14 -5.25 5.26
CA ILE A 37 -14.18 -4.20 5.69
C ILE A 37 -13.80 -3.34 4.49
N VAL A 38 -13.85 -2.02 4.69
CA VAL A 38 -13.35 -1.00 3.75
C VAL A 38 -12.26 -0.18 4.43
N TYR A 39 -11.16 0.09 3.74
CA TYR A 39 -10.02 0.81 4.31
C TYR A 39 -10.09 2.32 3.98
N SER A 40 -10.04 3.18 5.00
CA SER A 40 -10.02 4.65 4.83
C SER A 40 -8.60 5.20 4.96
N ASP A 41 -8.19 6.10 4.06
CA ASP A 41 -6.87 6.74 4.13
C ASP A 41 -6.79 7.70 5.32
N THR A 42 -5.88 7.41 6.26
CA THR A 42 -5.71 8.25 7.46
C THR A 42 -4.85 9.49 7.23
N ARG A 43 -4.23 9.59 6.05
CA ARG A 43 -3.19 10.56 5.72
C ARG A 43 -1.89 10.48 6.51
N ARG A 44 -1.79 9.55 7.47
CA ARG A 44 -0.61 9.39 8.31
C ARG A 44 0.45 8.59 7.58
N GLU A 45 1.68 9.07 7.65
CA GLU A 45 2.85 8.37 7.14
C GLU A 45 3.89 8.22 8.24
N ARG A 46 4.55 7.06 8.28
CA ARG A 46 5.69 6.82 9.17
C ARG A 46 6.82 6.21 8.36
N GLU A 47 8.03 6.71 8.58
CA GLU A 47 9.22 6.07 8.02
C GLU A 47 9.33 4.65 8.56
N ILE A 48 9.54 3.71 7.64
CA ILE A 48 9.62 2.29 7.97
C ILE A 48 10.89 2.06 8.79
N ASN A 49 10.79 1.23 9.83
CA ASN A 49 11.96 0.87 10.61
C ASN A 49 12.51 -0.46 10.08
N TYR A 50 13.59 -0.39 9.31
CA TYR A 50 14.27 -1.57 8.76
C TYR A 50 14.88 -2.52 9.81
N ARG A 51 14.72 -2.25 11.11
CA ARG A 51 15.07 -3.19 12.19
C ARG A 51 13.87 -3.98 12.70
N ARG A 52 12.65 -3.71 12.20
CA ARG A 52 11.42 -4.40 12.62
C ARG A 52 11.04 -5.48 11.61
N PRO A 53 10.90 -6.75 12.02
CA PRO A 53 10.55 -7.86 11.11
C PRO A 53 9.13 -7.77 10.53
N GLU A 54 8.23 -7.01 11.14
CA GLU A 54 6.88 -6.74 10.59
C GLU A 54 6.92 -5.88 9.32
N ASP A 55 8.01 -5.15 9.12
CA ASP A 55 8.29 -4.30 7.97
C ASP A 55 9.17 -5.01 6.91
N TYR A 56 9.49 -6.29 7.13
CA TYR A 56 10.41 -7.08 6.30
C TYR A 56 9.72 -7.73 5.10
N ASP A 57 9.71 -6.99 4.00
CA ASP A 57 9.92 -7.58 2.67
C ASP A 57 11.10 -6.90 1.94
N LEU A 58 11.73 -5.92 2.60
CA LEU A 58 12.75 -5.05 2.05
C LEU A 58 14.16 -5.43 2.45
N ASP A 59 14.43 -6.51 3.18
CA ASP A 59 15.82 -6.89 3.43
C ASP A 59 16.48 -7.59 2.25
N ASN A 60 15.67 -8.23 1.42
CA ASN A 60 16.12 -8.83 0.17
C ASN A 60 16.42 -7.72 -0.87
N PRO A 61 17.66 -7.63 -1.40
CA PRO A 61 18.02 -6.66 -2.43
C PRO A 61 17.15 -6.73 -3.70
N PHE A 62 16.70 -7.92 -4.09
CA PHE A 62 15.82 -8.10 -5.26
C PHE A 62 14.45 -7.48 -5.02
N ASN A 63 13.88 -7.64 -3.82
CA ASN A 63 12.61 -7.02 -3.47
C ASN A 63 12.74 -5.50 -3.40
N ARG A 64 13.86 -4.97 -2.87
CA ARG A 64 14.17 -3.52 -2.90
C ARG A 64 14.16 -2.98 -4.32
N ILE A 65 14.90 -3.62 -5.24
CA ILE A 65 14.98 -3.17 -6.63
C ILE A 65 13.62 -3.27 -7.33
N LYS A 66 12.89 -4.37 -7.11
CA LYS A 66 11.55 -4.55 -7.67
C LYS A 66 10.60 -3.44 -7.21
N LEU A 67 10.66 -3.08 -5.92
CA LEU A 67 9.86 -2.00 -5.37
C LEU A 67 10.24 -0.65 -5.99
N ILE A 68 11.54 -0.34 -6.11
CA ILE A 68 12.01 0.92 -6.71
C ILE A 68 11.56 1.03 -8.17
N ARG A 69 11.71 -0.05 -8.94
CA ARG A 69 11.27 -0.11 -10.34
C ARG A 69 9.76 0.10 -10.46
N LEU A 70 8.98 -0.55 -9.59
CA LEU A 70 7.52 -0.38 -9.55
C LEU A 70 7.14 1.05 -9.16
N ALA A 71 7.79 1.62 -8.15
CA ALA A 71 7.54 2.99 -7.71
C ALA A 71 7.87 4.01 -8.82
N ARG A 72 8.94 3.79 -9.58
CA ARG A 72 9.28 4.63 -10.73
C ARG A 72 8.25 4.50 -11.85
N ALA A 73 7.85 3.28 -12.22
CA ALA A 73 6.82 3.04 -13.23
C ALA A 73 5.48 3.68 -12.85
N MET A 74 5.18 3.75 -11.55
CA MET A 74 3.97 4.38 -11.01
C MET A 74 4.14 5.89 -10.71
N ASN A 75 5.28 6.51 -11.04
CA ASN A 75 5.59 7.91 -10.67
C ASN A 75 5.44 8.22 -9.16
N CYS A 76 5.67 7.22 -8.31
CA CYS A 76 5.58 7.29 -6.85
C CYS A 76 6.96 7.44 -6.17
N LEU A 77 8.05 7.30 -6.94
CA LEU A 77 9.42 7.55 -6.50
C LEU A 77 9.70 9.06 -6.60
N LYS A 78 9.91 9.73 -5.47
CA LYS A 78 10.15 11.18 -5.42
C LYS A 78 11.58 11.47 -4.97
N GLN A 79 12.29 12.31 -5.71
CA GLN A 79 13.58 12.82 -5.26
C GLN A 79 13.36 13.89 -4.19
N SER A 80 14.23 13.94 -3.19
CA SER A 80 14.23 15.00 -2.18
C SER A 80 14.66 16.32 -2.82
N GLN A 81 14.04 17.43 -2.38
CA GLN A 81 14.44 18.78 -2.79
C GLN A 81 15.74 19.23 -2.09
N GLU A 82 16.04 18.68 -0.92
CA GLU A 82 17.19 19.09 -0.09
C GLU A 82 18.46 18.29 -0.39
N LYS A 83 18.30 17.06 -0.90
CA LYS A 83 19.41 16.12 -1.12
C LYS A 83 19.22 15.38 -2.43
N GLU A 84 20.06 15.67 -3.40
CA GLU A 84 19.98 15.06 -4.74
C GLU A 84 20.11 13.53 -4.72
N ASN A 85 20.84 12.98 -3.74
CA ASN A 85 21.02 11.54 -3.60
C ASN A 85 19.92 10.87 -2.75
N GLU A 86 18.95 11.61 -2.22
CA GLU A 86 17.88 11.07 -1.39
C GLU A 86 16.59 10.88 -2.20
N TYR A 87 16.03 9.69 -2.13
CA TYR A 87 14.77 9.33 -2.77
C TYR A 87 13.78 8.83 -1.74
N ARG A 88 12.51 9.16 -1.95
CA ARG A 88 11.39 8.80 -1.10
C ARG A 88 10.39 7.93 -1.86
N ILE A 89 9.95 6.86 -1.21
CA ILE A 89 8.79 6.07 -1.64
C ILE A 89 7.84 5.95 -0.46
N THR A 90 6.55 6.13 -0.71
CA THR A 90 5.50 5.79 0.25
C THR A 90 4.85 4.48 -0.18
N LEU A 91 4.66 3.57 0.77
CA LEU A 91 4.11 2.23 0.58
C LEU A 91 2.78 2.08 1.27
N CYS A 92 2.01 1.15 0.74
CA CYS A 92 0.85 0.58 1.39
C CYS A 92 0.75 -0.91 1.08
N THR A 93 -0.23 -1.61 1.66
CA THR A 93 -0.52 -2.99 1.28
C THR A 93 -1.61 -3.02 0.22
N ASN A 94 -1.50 -3.98 -0.70
CA ASN A 94 -2.53 -4.26 -1.69
C ASN A 94 -3.92 -4.48 -1.06
N LYS A 95 -4.00 -5.10 0.12
CA LYS A 95 -5.24 -5.29 0.88
C LYS A 95 -5.97 -3.98 1.20
N GLU A 96 -5.24 -2.88 1.37
CA GLU A 96 -5.82 -1.57 1.70
C GLU A 96 -6.27 -0.79 0.46
N LEU A 97 -5.65 -1.06 -0.69
CA LEU A 97 -5.96 -0.36 -1.94
C LEU A 97 -7.05 -1.06 -2.76
N TYR A 98 -7.10 -2.39 -2.77
CA TYR A 98 -7.99 -3.12 -3.67
C TYR A 98 -9.19 -3.74 -2.97
N TYR A 99 -10.31 -3.72 -3.71
CA TYR A 99 -11.47 -4.54 -3.43
C TYR A 99 -11.71 -5.50 -4.63
N PRO A 100 -11.92 -6.82 -4.42
CA PRO A 100 -11.88 -7.53 -3.14
C PRO A 100 -10.47 -7.55 -2.54
N GLN A 101 -10.39 -7.81 -1.24
CA GLN A 101 -9.11 -7.90 -0.54
C GLN A 101 -8.25 -9.00 -1.16
N ALA A 102 -6.98 -8.69 -1.44
CA ALA A 102 -6.04 -9.67 -1.95
C ALA A 102 -5.80 -10.79 -0.93
N GLU A 103 -5.76 -12.05 -1.39
CA GLU A 103 -5.48 -13.23 -0.55
C GLU A 103 -4.07 -13.18 0.05
N THR A 104 -3.08 -12.70 -0.72
CA THR A 104 -1.71 -12.48 -0.25
C THR A 104 -1.46 -11.00 -0.01
N ILE A 105 -1.04 -10.66 1.21
CA ILE A 105 -0.66 -9.28 1.57
C ILE A 105 0.73 -8.99 1.00
N ARG A 106 0.85 -7.91 0.21
CA ARG A 106 2.13 -7.45 -0.35
C ARG A 106 2.24 -5.93 -0.24
N TYR A 107 3.45 -5.46 0.03
CA TYR A 107 3.78 -4.05 -0.04
C TYR A 107 3.84 -3.57 -1.50
N ILE A 108 3.18 -2.45 -1.77
CA ILE A 108 3.16 -1.79 -3.07
C ILE A 108 3.34 -0.27 -2.90
N PRO A 109 3.88 0.43 -3.90
CA PRO A 109 3.91 1.88 -3.90
C PRO A 109 2.51 2.45 -3.78
N PHE A 110 2.37 3.42 -2.88
CA PHE A 110 1.12 4.15 -2.66
C PHE A 110 0.93 5.20 -3.76
N ASP A 111 -0.15 5.06 -4.51
CA ASP A 111 -0.63 6.06 -5.46
C ASP A 111 -2.02 6.53 -5.04
N PRO A 112 -2.20 7.81 -4.65
CA PRO A 112 -3.49 8.33 -4.24
C PRO A 112 -4.54 8.30 -5.36
N ARG A 113 -4.14 8.27 -6.64
CA ARG A 113 -5.07 8.20 -7.78
C ARG A 113 -5.81 6.87 -7.87
N ARG A 114 -5.33 5.85 -7.16
CA ARG A 114 -5.91 4.50 -7.12
C ARG A 114 -6.89 4.32 -5.98
N LEU A 115 -7.10 5.35 -5.17
CA LEU A 115 -8.10 5.32 -4.11
C LEU A 115 -9.43 5.77 -4.69
N ASP A 116 -10.31 4.81 -4.97
CA ASP A 116 -11.70 5.12 -5.24
C ASP A 116 -12.33 5.80 -4.00
N PRO A 117 -13.25 6.74 -4.21
CA PRO A 117 -14.01 7.36 -3.12
C PRO A 117 -14.57 6.32 -2.16
N LEU A 118 -14.56 6.65 -0.86
CA LEU A 118 -15.06 5.73 0.18
C LEU A 118 -16.48 5.24 -0.13
N LYS A 119 -17.34 6.14 -0.63
CA LYS A 119 -18.72 5.81 -1.00
C LYS A 119 -18.80 4.74 -2.09
N GLU A 120 -18.00 4.84 -3.14
CA GLU A 120 -17.99 3.89 -4.26
C GLU A 120 -17.54 2.50 -3.81
N ARG A 121 -16.49 2.42 -2.99
CA ARG A 121 -16.03 1.14 -2.41
C ARG A 121 -17.06 0.49 -1.49
N ILE A 122 -17.86 1.29 -0.78
CA ILE A 122 -18.98 0.79 0.02
C ILE A 122 -20.10 0.25 -0.88
N GLU A 123 -20.44 0.97 -1.94
CA GLU A 123 -21.47 0.54 -2.91
C GLU A 123 -21.09 -0.76 -3.61
N GLU A 124 -19.82 -0.92 -4.03
CA GLU A 124 -19.33 -2.18 -4.59
C GLU A 124 -19.43 -3.33 -3.58
N GLY A 125 -19.07 -3.08 -2.32
CA GLY A 125 -19.19 -4.08 -1.26
C GLY A 125 -20.63 -4.53 -1.03
N ARG A 126 -21.57 -3.57 -1.02
CA ARG A 126 -23.01 -3.86 -0.91
C ARG A 126 -23.52 -4.64 -2.12
N ARG A 127 -23.17 -4.22 -3.34
CA ARG A 127 -23.54 -4.93 -4.58
C ARG A 127 -23.08 -6.38 -4.53
N LYS A 128 -21.83 -6.66 -4.11
CA LYS A 128 -21.35 -8.06 -4.04
C LYS A 128 -22.16 -8.92 -3.09
N ILE A 129 -22.53 -8.40 -1.91
CA ILE A 129 -23.39 -9.11 -0.96
C ILE A 129 -24.77 -9.38 -1.58
N GLU A 130 -25.38 -8.37 -2.19
CA GLU A 130 -26.68 -8.50 -2.86
C GLU A 130 -26.64 -9.52 -4.02
N TRP A 131 -25.58 -9.49 -4.83
CA TRP A 131 -25.36 -10.47 -5.90
C TRP A 131 -25.13 -11.89 -5.34
N GLY A 132 -24.34 -12.03 -4.28
CA GLY A 132 -24.11 -13.31 -3.61
C GLY A 132 -25.40 -13.96 -3.11
N GLN A 133 -26.31 -13.16 -2.55
CA GLN A 133 -27.61 -13.65 -2.07
C GLN A 133 -28.58 -14.03 -3.19
N LYS A 134 -28.51 -13.40 -4.38
CA LYS A 134 -29.33 -13.78 -5.54
C LYS A 134 -29.03 -15.19 -6.06
N PHE A 135 -27.83 -15.72 -5.81
CA PHE A 135 -27.41 -17.05 -6.24
C PHE A 135 -27.50 -18.12 -5.15
N ILE A 136 -28.04 -17.82 -3.97
CA ILE A 136 -28.32 -18.83 -2.94
C ILE A 136 -29.63 -19.54 -3.32
N PRO A 137 -29.62 -20.83 -3.68
CA PRO A 137 -30.85 -21.57 -3.94
C PRO A 137 -31.64 -21.60 -2.63
N ARG A 138 -32.86 -21.09 -2.63
CA ARG A 138 -33.79 -21.29 -1.52
C ARG A 138 -34.13 -22.77 -1.48
N ARG A 139 -33.62 -23.50 -0.49
CA ARG A 139 -34.11 -24.83 -0.11
C ARG A 139 -35.38 -24.69 0.69
#